data_AF-A0A914PTN1-F1
#
_entry.id   AF-A0A914PTN1-F1
#
_cell.length_a   1.000
_cell.length_b   1.000
_cell.length_c   1.000
_cell.angle_alpha   90.00
_cell.angle_beta   90.00
_cell.angle_gamma   90.00
#
_symmetry.space_group_name_H-M   'P 1'
#
loop_
_entity.id
_entity.type
_entity.pdbx_description
1 polymer ?
#
loop_
_entity_poly.entity_id
_entity_poly.type
_entity_poly.pdbx_seq_one_letter_code
_entity_poly.pdbx_strand_id
1 'polypeptide(L)'
;MIVTVLAVLTFKDVVQLTLEYAEDPKQSDMNIVFNESMTMPNITFCMSRSQAWSHFAININESTEEWDEIIQGFLENMTTHDEFLTKPWDYRMVMEGYDVVATLNSMERETTSQGAARSINVFSGQARLVNKRAMIKKWLKTLEDRGVTFEEFTQKVGSETIRRSMQRFQRTTFDEDLVIRTKFRTSWISTMQFCFQPWFDRDNFHPINDQGNFFTMVLSHNPEKLAGKSVDCMTVDFHGRPSSLSRFMEGKGRTRDGFNEEASF
;
A
#
# COMPACT_ATOMS: atom_id res chain seq x y z
N MET A 1 -54.94 -33.48 19.50
CA MET A 1 -55.23 -32.02 19.62
C MET A 1 -54.00 -31.18 19.33
N ILE A 2 -52.80 -31.53 19.83
CA ILE A 2 -51.55 -30.80 19.53
C ILE A 2 -51.15 -30.88 18.03
N VAL A 3 -51.29 -32.05 17.41
CA VAL A 3 -50.95 -32.27 15.99
C VAL A 3 -51.79 -31.39 15.06
N THR A 4 -53.08 -31.22 15.36
CA THR A 4 -53.98 -30.38 14.58
C THR A 4 -53.64 -28.89 14.71
N VAL A 5 -53.21 -28.44 15.89
CA VAL A 5 -52.77 -27.05 16.10
C VAL A 5 -51.47 -26.76 15.33
N LEU A 6 -50.52 -27.69 15.35
CA LEU A 6 -49.27 -27.56 14.59
C LEU A 6 -49.52 -27.54 13.07
N ALA A 7 -50.43 -28.37 12.56
CA ALA A 7 -50.79 -28.40 11.15
C ALA A 7 -51.48 -27.09 10.68
N VAL A 8 -52.26 -26.45 11.54
CA VAL A 8 -52.89 -25.15 11.22
C VAL A 8 -51.86 -24.02 11.23
N LEU A 9 -50.88 -24.06 12.14
CA LEU A 9 -49.78 -23.08 12.18
C LEU A 9 -48.89 -23.20 10.94
N THR A 10 -48.51 -24.41 10.53
CA THR A 10 -47.70 -24.59 9.32
C THR A 10 -48.44 -24.14 8.06
N PHE A 11 -49.74 -24.41 7.95
CA PHE A 11 -50.53 -23.94 6.82
C PHE A 11 -50.61 -22.41 6.78
N LYS A 12 -50.78 -21.76 7.94
CA LYS A 12 -50.77 -20.31 8.06
C LYS A 12 -49.41 -19.73 7.65
N ASP A 13 -48.32 -20.31 8.12
CA ASP A 13 -46.97 -19.84 7.80
C ASP A 13 -46.65 -19.96 6.31
N VAL A 14 -47.05 -21.08 5.67
CA VAL A 14 -46.88 -21.27 4.22
C VAL A 14 -47.68 -20.24 3.44
N VAL A 15 -48.95 -20.01 3.80
CA VAL A 15 -49.80 -19.00 3.14
C VAL A 15 -49.19 -17.60 3.28
N GLN A 16 -48.73 -17.25 4.48
CA GLN A 16 -48.11 -15.95 4.75
C GLN A 16 -46.81 -15.77 3.93
N LEU A 17 -45.98 -16.81 3.82
CA LEU A 17 -44.78 -16.80 2.99
C LEU A 17 -45.10 -16.63 1.50
N THR A 18 -46.13 -17.30 0.99
CA THR A 18 -46.54 -17.13 -0.41
C THR A 18 -47.11 -15.74 -0.70
N LEU A 19 -47.84 -15.14 0.24
CA LEU A 19 -48.34 -13.77 0.10
C LEU A 19 -47.20 -12.76 0.15
N GLU A 20 -46.27 -12.91 1.09
CA GLU A 20 -45.08 -12.07 1.21
C GLU A 20 -44.20 -12.15 -0.05
N TYR A 21 -44.03 -13.36 -0.62
CA TYR A 21 -43.30 -13.54 -1.87
C TYR A 21 -44.03 -12.99 -3.10
N ALA A 22 -45.37 -12.96 -3.08
CA ALA A 22 -46.17 -12.42 -4.17
C ALA A 22 -46.29 -10.88 -4.13
N GLU A 23 -46.31 -10.30 -2.92
CA GLU A 23 -46.34 -8.85 -2.72
C GLU A 23 -44.98 -8.20 -2.99
N ASP A 24 -43.88 -8.87 -2.62
CA ASP A 24 -42.50 -8.40 -2.85
C ASP A 24 -41.68 -9.50 -3.54
N PRO A 25 -41.94 -9.80 -4.83
CA PRO A 25 -41.09 -10.73 -5.55
C PRO A 25 -39.69 -10.15 -5.53
N LYS A 26 -38.77 -10.81 -4.82
CA LYS A 26 -37.33 -10.47 -4.83
C LYS A 26 -36.81 -10.70 -6.25
N GLN A 27 -37.06 -9.74 -7.13
CA GLN A 27 -36.41 -9.62 -8.41
C GLN A 27 -34.99 -9.15 -8.09
N SER A 28 -34.11 -10.10 -7.77
CA SER A 28 -32.70 -9.84 -7.92
C SER A 28 -32.46 -9.72 -9.42
N ASP A 29 -32.55 -8.50 -9.95
CA ASP A 29 -32.04 -8.19 -11.28
C ASP A 29 -30.52 -8.42 -11.24
N MET A 30 -30.11 -9.68 -11.43
CA MET A 30 -28.75 -10.04 -11.74
C MET A 30 -28.48 -9.63 -13.18
N ASN A 31 -28.41 -8.32 -13.43
CA ASN A 31 -27.86 -7.81 -14.66
C ASN A 31 -26.34 -7.93 -14.58
N ILE A 32 -25.80 -8.99 -15.18
CA ILE A 32 -24.38 -9.07 -15.48
C ILE A 32 -24.13 -8.11 -16.64
N VAL A 33 -23.95 -6.83 -16.31
CA VAL A 33 -23.47 -5.84 -17.26
C VAL A 33 -21.99 -6.14 -17.47
N PHE A 34 -21.68 -6.84 -18.57
CA PHE A 34 -20.31 -6.93 -19.06
C PHE A 34 -19.93 -5.53 -19.55
N ASN A 35 -19.33 -4.73 -18.68
CA ASN A 35 -18.73 -3.48 -19.08
C ASN A 35 -17.61 -3.80 -20.08
N GLU A 36 -17.75 -3.36 -21.33
CA GLU A 36 -16.79 -3.61 -22.43
C GLU A 36 -15.39 -3.05 -22.11
N SER A 37 -15.28 -2.14 -21.13
CA SER A 37 -13.99 -1.76 -20.57
C SER A 37 -14.07 -1.41 -19.08
N MET A 38 -13.21 -2.02 -18.26
CA MET A 38 -13.06 -1.62 -16.85
C MET A 38 -11.99 -0.54 -16.71
N THR A 39 -12.25 0.47 -15.90
CA THR A 39 -11.21 1.42 -15.47
C THR A 39 -10.38 0.82 -14.35
N MET A 40 -9.07 1.11 -14.32
CA MET A 40 -8.22 0.64 -13.23
C MET A 40 -8.80 1.06 -11.87
N PRO A 41 -9.05 0.12 -10.94
CA PRO A 41 -9.50 0.45 -9.60
C PRO A 41 -8.44 1.27 -8.85
N ASN A 42 -8.88 2.15 -7.96
CA ASN A 42 -7.99 2.89 -7.07
C ASN A 42 -7.49 1.95 -5.96
N ILE A 43 -6.32 1.35 -6.16
CA ILE A 43 -5.76 0.33 -5.26
C ILE A 43 -4.54 0.87 -4.56
N THR A 44 -4.56 0.77 -3.23
CA THR A 44 -3.41 1.08 -2.36
C THR A 44 -2.84 -0.20 -1.79
N PHE A 45 -1.55 -0.42 -1.98
CA PHE A 45 -0.81 -1.50 -1.34
C PHE A 45 -0.10 -0.96 -0.11
N CYS A 46 -0.22 -1.68 1.01
CA CYS A 46 0.49 -1.34 2.24
C CYS A 46 1.34 -2.54 2.69
N MET A 47 2.58 -2.26 3.08
CA MET A 47 3.49 -3.21 3.70
C MET A 47 3.95 -2.66 5.06
N SER A 48 4.42 -3.53 5.96
CA SER A 48 5.00 -3.07 7.21
C SER A 48 6.36 -2.41 7.00
N ARG A 49 6.77 -1.52 7.91
CA ARG A 49 8.12 -0.93 7.90
C ARG A 49 9.21 -2.00 7.86
N SER A 50 9.05 -3.10 8.59
CA SER A 50 10.02 -4.20 8.58
C SER A 50 10.12 -4.90 7.23
N GLN A 51 9.02 -5.02 6.49
CA GLN A 51 9.04 -5.51 5.11
C GLN A 51 9.78 -4.55 4.19
N ALA A 52 9.44 -3.26 4.28
CA ALA A 52 10.04 -2.21 3.46
C ALA A 52 11.56 -2.14 3.64
N TRP A 53 12.05 -2.37 4.86
CA TRP A 53 13.47 -2.26 5.20
C TRP A 53 14.25 -3.58 5.08
N SER A 54 13.59 -4.66 4.68
CA SER A 54 14.19 -6.01 4.68
C SER A 54 15.48 -6.11 3.86
N HIS A 55 15.66 -5.29 2.82
CA HIS A 55 16.85 -5.33 1.97
C HIS A 55 18.03 -4.48 2.48
N PHE A 56 17.82 -3.61 3.46
CA PHE A 56 18.87 -2.76 3.99
C PHE A 56 19.78 -3.51 4.96
N ALA A 57 21.10 -3.35 4.81
CA ALA A 57 22.08 -3.95 5.70
C ALA A 57 22.27 -3.03 6.92
N ILE A 58 21.48 -3.26 7.96
CA ILE A 58 21.57 -2.48 9.19
C ILE A 58 22.70 -3.06 10.04
N ASN A 59 23.83 -2.35 10.13
CA ASN A 59 24.89 -2.70 11.06
C ASN A 59 24.59 -2.06 12.41
N ILE A 60 24.23 -2.86 13.41
CA ILE A 60 23.85 -2.38 14.76
C ILE A 60 25.07 -1.80 15.51
N ASN A 61 26.29 -2.16 15.09
CA ASN A 61 27.53 -1.74 15.74
C ASN A 61 28.17 -0.51 15.10
N GLU A 62 27.57 0.04 14.05
CA GLU A 62 28.07 1.25 13.39
C GLU A 62 27.82 2.48 14.27
N SER A 63 28.81 3.38 14.34
CA SER A 63 28.67 4.59 15.14
C SER A 63 27.72 5.59 14.46
N THR A 64 26.98 6.36 15.26
CA THR A 64 26.09 7.40 14.75
C THR A 64 26.84 8.53 14.04
N GLU A 65 28.08 8.79 14.44
CA GLU A 65 28.92 9.86 13.87
C GLU A 65 29.39 9.49 12.45
N GLU A 66 29.88 8.27 12.25
CA GLU A 66 30.24 7.77 10.90
C GLU A 66 29.04 7.76 9.95
N TRP A 67 27.85 7.44 10.48
CA TRP A 67 26.60 7.48 9.71
C TRP A 67 26.26 8.91 9.26
N ASP A 68 26.34 9.88 10.17
CA ASP A 68 26.05 11.28 9.91
C ASP A 68 27.04 11.91 8.91
N GLU A 69 28.33 11.57 9.01
CA GLU A 69 29.39 12.01 8.08
C GLU A 69 29.15 11.50 6.67
N ILE A 70 28.77 10.23 6.52
CA ILE A 70 28.51 9.63 5.21
C ILE A 70 27.28 10.26 4.55
N ILE A 71 26.21 10.47 5.32
CA ILE A 71 25.03 11.18 4.81
C ILE A 71 25.39 12.60 4.41
N GLN A 72 26.19 13.29 5.21
CA GLN A 72 26.64 14.64 4.86
C GLN A 72 27.44 14.66 3.56
N GLY A 73 28.39 13.73 3.37
CA GLY A 73 29.15 13.64 2.13
C GLY A 73 28.27 13.40 0.90
N PHE A 74 27.24 12.56 1.02
CA PHE A 74 26.28 12.37 -0.09
C PHE A 74 25.43 13.61 -0.35
N LEU A 75 24.98 14.31 0.71
CA LEU A 75 24.21 15.54 0.56
C LEU A 75 25.07 16.64 -0.07
N GLU A 76 26.34 16.77 0.28
CA GLU A 76 27.26 17.75 -0.31
C GLU A 76 27.56 17.46 -1.79
N ASN A 77 27.54 16.18 -2.21
CA ASN A 77 27.72 15.79 -3.61
C ASN A 77 26.46 16.00 -4.48
N MET A 78 25.27 16.09 -3.88
CA MET A 78 24.00 16.29 -4.59
C MET A 78 23.47 17.69 -4.34
N THR A 79 24.05 18.68 -5.02
CA THR A 79 23.75 20.10 -4.79
C THR A 79 22.56 20.61 -5.57
N THR A 80 22.23 19.98 -6.70
CA THR A 80 21.13 20.42 -7.56
C THR A 80 19.83 19.65 -7.31
N HIS A 81 18.70 20.28 -7.63
CA HIS A 81 17.37 19.69 -7.57
C HIS A 81 17.30 18.34 -8.29
N ASP A 82 17.73 18.31 -9.55
CA ASP A 82 17.60 17.13 -10.40
C ASP A 82 18.53 16.00 -9.98
N GLU A 83 19.75 16.32 -9.55
CA GLU A 83 20.67 15.29 -9.04
C GLU A 83 20.12 14.63 -7.79
N PHE A 84 19.52 15.41 -6.87
CA PHE A 84 18.93 14.89 -5.65
C PHE A 84 17.78 13.91 -5.94
N LEU A 85 16.94 14.20 -6.94
CA LEU A 85 15.80 13.36 -7.30
C LEU A 85 16.19 12.17 -8.19
N THR A 86 17.19 12.30 -9.05
CA THR A 86 17.53 11.27 -10.05
C THR A 86 18.63 10.31 -9.58
N LYS A 87 19.64 10.77 -8.85
CA LYS A 87 20.75 9.90 -8.42
C LYS A 87 20.26 8.85 -7.41
N PRO A 88 20.78 7.61 -7.47
CA PRO A 88 20.46 6.59 -6.49
C PRO A 88 20.97 7.00 -5.11
N TRP A 89 20.15 6.79 -4.08
CA TRP A 89 20.57 7.07 -2.71
C TRP A 89 21.21 5.85 -2.06
N ASP A 90 22.16 6.12 -1.18
CA ASP A 90 22.65 5.09 -0.28
C ASP A 90 21.54 4.66 0.70
N TYR A 91 21.58 3.40 1.15
CA TYR A 91 20.56 2.85 2.03
C TYR A 91 20.42 3.65 3.34
N ARG A 92 21.50 4.26 3.82
CA ARG A 92 21.52 5.08 5.03
C ARG A 92 20.68 6.34 4.87
N MET A 93 20.86 7.03 3.73
CA MET A 93 20.04 8.20 3.38
C MET A 93 18.57 7.83 3.21
N VAL A 94 18.28 6.68 2.60
CA VAL A 94 16.91 6.22 2.41
C VAL A 94 16.24 5.95 3.76
N MET A 95 16.95 5.30 4.69
CA MET A 95 16.44 5.04 6.03
C MET A 95 16.21 6.32 6.84
N GLU A 96 17.17 7.25 6.80
CA GLU A 96 17.03 8.53 7.50
C GLU A 96 15.90 9.37 6.91
N GLY A 97 15.83 9.47 5.58
CA GLY A 97 14.75 10.16 4.88
C GLY A 97 13.39 9.52 5.17
N TYR A 98 13.30 8.19 5.21
CA TYR A 98 12.10 7.46 5.63
C TYR A 98 11.68 7.85 7.04
N ASP A 99 12.61 7.88 7.99
CA ASP A 99 12.29 8.25 9.38
C ASP A 99 11.90 9.73 9.52
N VAL A 100 12.47 10.64 8.73
CA VAL A 100 12.05 12.06 8.67
C VAL A 100 10.61 12.16 8.18
N VAL A 101 10.30 11.57 7.03
CA VAL A 101 8.93 11.60 6.46
C VAL A 101 7.94 10.95 7.43
N ALA A 102 8.26 9.75 7.93
CA ALA A 102 7.41 9.02 8.87
C ALA A 102 7.14 9.81 10.16
N THR A 103 8.14 10.52 10.69
CA THR A 103 7.99 11.32 11.91
C THR A 103 7.09 12.53 11.67
N LEU A 104 7.29 13.25 10.56
CA LEU A 104 6.46 14.41 10.19
C LEU A 104 5.00 14.00 9.94
N ASN A 105 4.81 12.92 9.16
CA ASN A 105 3.51 12.34 8.88
C ASN A 105 2.77 11.89 10.14
N SER A 106 3.48 11.26 11.08
CA SER A 106 2.91 10.82 12.36
C SER A 106 2.43 11.99 13.22
N MET A 107 3.16 13.11 13.20
CA MET A 107 2.75 14.32 13.92
C MET A 107 1.55 15.02 13.27
N GLU A 108 1.46 15.04 11.94
CA GLU A 108 0.43 15.78 11.21
C GLU A 108 -0.89 15.01 11.06
N ARG A 109 -0.84 13.74 10.66
CA ARG A 109 -2.02 13.00 10.15
C ARG A 109 -2.38 11.75 10.93
N GLU A 110 -1.46 11.17 11.73
CA GLU A 110 -1.76 9.99 12.55
C GLU A 110 -2.35 10.34 13.92
N THR A 111 -2.58 11.63 14.15
CA THR A 111 -3.18 12.13 15.38
C THR A 111 -4.40 12.99 15.06
N THR A 112 -5.38 13.01 15.96
CA THR A 112 -6.49 13.97 15.86
C THR A 112 -5.94 15.39 15.95
N SER A 113 -6.65 16.43 15.49
CA SER A 113 -6.15 17.81 15.53
C SER A 113 -5.65 18.27 16.92
N GLN A 114 -6.33 17.84 17.99
CA GLN A 114 -5.87 18.05 19.37
C GLN A 114 -4.66 17.16 19.73
N GLY A 115 -4.61 15.94 19.21
CA GLY A 115 -3.48 15.04 19.32
C GLY A 115 -2.23 15.56 18.61
N ALA A 116 -2.38 16.26 17.49
CA ALA A 116 -1.28 16.84 16.72
C ALA A 116 -0.60 17.95 17.52
N ALA A 117 -1.37 18.87 18.12
CA ALA A 117 -0.84 19.92 18.98
C ALA A 117 -0.08 19.34 20.20
N ARG A 118 -0.61 18.28 20.82
CA ARG A 118 0.06 17.57 21.90
C ARG A 118 1.36 16.91 21.43
N SER A 119 1.32 16.21 20.29
CA SER A 119 2.47 15.53 19.73
C SER A 119 3.58 16.51 19.33
N ILE A 120 3.23 17.66 18.76
CA ILE A 120 4.16 18.74 18.45
C ILE A 120 4.78 19.28 19.74
N ASN A 121 4.00 19.53 20.78
CA ASN A 121 4.52 20.04 22.06
C ASN A 121 5.47 19.04 22.74
N VAL A 122 5.12 17.75 22.73
CA VAL A 122 6.02 16.68 23.21
C VAL A 122 7.28 16.62 22.34
N PHE A 123 7.12 16.71 21.02
CA PHE A 123 8.22 16.69 20.07
C PHE A 123 9.15 17.90 20.25
N SER A 124 8.65 19.08 20.59
CA SER A 124 9.45 20.28 20.82
C SER A 124 10.12 20.29 22.20
N GLY A 125 9.42 19.84 23.25
CA GLY A 125 9.87 19.98 24.64
C GLY A 125 10.78 18.85 25.13
N GLN A 126 10.71 17.65 24.55
CA GLN A 126 11.37 16.48 25.15
C GLN A 126 12.87 16.41 24.79
N ALA A 127 13.75 16.26 25.79
CA ALA A 127 15.21 16.22 25.60
C ALA A 127 15.69 15.02 24.77
N ARG A 128 15.04 13.86 24.90
CA ARG A 128 15.39 12.65 24.12
C ARG A 128 15.21 12.80 22.60
N LEU A 129 14.48 13.84 22.16
CA LEU A 129 14.17 14.08 20.76
C LEU A 129 15.04 15.18 20.13
N VAL A 130 16.01 15.74 20.86
CA VAL A 130 16.91 16.79 20.37
C VAL A 130 17.59 16.38 19.07
N ASN A 131 18.19 15.18 19.04
CA ASN A 131 18.91 14.70 17.86
C ASN A 131 17.95 14.51 16.67
N LYS A 132 16.75 13.96 16.90
CA LYS A 132 15.73 13.84 15.85
C LYS A 132 15.29 15.21 15.32
N ARG A 133 15.15 16.22 16.18
CA ARG A 133 14.85 17.60 15.75
C ARG A 133 15.97 18.19 14.91
N ALA A 134 17.23 17.99 15.30
CA ALA A 134 18.38 18.48 14.56
C ALA A 134 18.46 17.84 13.16
N MET A 135 18.25 16.53 13.08
CA MET A 135 18.17 15.76 11.84
C MET A 135 17.05 16.29 10.92
N ILE A 136 15.82 16.43 11.43
CA ILE A 136 14.71 16.98 10.62
C ILE A 136 15.02 18.39 10.12
N LYS A 137 15.59 19.26 10.97
CA LYS A 137 15.99 20.61 10.54
C LYS A 137 17.06 20.57 9.45
N LYS A 138 18.06 19.68 9.55
CA LYS A 138 19.09 19.48 8.52
C LYS A 138 18.44 19.09 7.19
N TRP A 139 17.53 18.12 7.18
CA TRP A 139 16.81 17.71 5.96
C TRP A 139 15.92 18.81 5.40
N LEU A 140 15.11 19.48 6.21
CA LEU A 140 14.25 20.55 5.72
C LEU A 140 15.05 21.70 5.10
N LYS A 141 16.17 22.08 5.73
CA LYS A 141 17.09 23.07 5.16
C LYS A 141 17.68 22.59 3.83
N THR A 142 18.12 21.34 3.78
CA THR A 142 18.66 20.72 2.57
C THR A 142 17.64 20.73 1.41
N LEU A 143 16.36 20.46 1.70
CA LEU A 143 15.29 20.51 0.71
C LEU A 143 15.05 21.95 0.24
N GLU A 144 15.03 22.91 1.16
CA GLU A 144 14.88 24.34 0.86
C GLU A 144 16.03 24.87 -0.01
N ASP A 145 17.28 24.56 0.35
CA ASP A 145 18.49 24.97 -0.39
C ASP A 145 18.48 24.47 -1.85
N ARG A 146 17.74 23.38 -2.13
CA ARG A 146 17.67 22.72 -3.43
C ARG A 146 16.35 22.96 -4.17
N GLY A 147 15.43 23.69 -3.56
CA GLY A 147 14.09 23.92 -4.11
C GLY A 147 13.25 22.65 -4.27
N VAL A 148 13.52 21.59 -3.47
CA VAL A 148 12.78 20.33 -3.51
C VAL A 148 11.56 20.42 -2.60
N THR A 149 10.37 20.11 -3.12
CA THR A 149 9.16 20.10 -2.31
C THR A 149 9.10 18.88 -1.39
N PHE A 150 8.33 18.98 -0.30
CA PHE A 150 8.15 17.84 0.60
C PHE A 150 7.44 16.65 -0.07
N GLU A 151 6.57 16.92 -1.06
CA GLU A 151 5.93 15.85 -1.85
C GLU A 151 6.97 15.11 -2.70
N GLU A 152 7.83 15.82 -3.43
CA GLU A 152 8.90 15.22 -4.23
C GLU A 152 9.88 14.43 -3.37
N PHE A 153 10.24 14.96 -2.20
CA PHE A 153 11.05 14.25 -1.22
C PHE A 153 10.38 12.94 -0.76
N THR A 154 9.08 12.98 -0.45
CA THR A 154 8.31 11.80 -0.05
C THR A 154 8.26 10.76 -1.17
N GLN A 155 8.07 11.19 -2.42
CA GLN A 155 8.09 10.31 -3.59
C GLN A 155 9.47 9.68 -3.78
N LYS A 156 10.54 10.47 -3.66
CA LYS A 156 11.92 10.00 -3.78
C LYS A 156 12.24 8.96 -2.71
N VAL A 157 11.97 9.25 -1.45
CA VAL A 157 12.17 8.33 -0.32
C VAL A 157 11.43 7.01 -0.55
N GLY A 158 10.15 7.06 -0.93
CA GLY A 158 9.37 5.85 -1.16
C GLY A 158 9.86 5.05 -2.37
N SER A 159 10.26 5.72 -3.45
CA SER A 159 10.80 5.06 -4.65
C SER A 159 12.10 4.30 -4.35
N GLU A 160 13.04 4.91 -3.61
CA GLU A 160 14.30 4.27 -3.23
C GLU A 160 14.10 3.18 -2.17
N THR A 161 13.08 3.33 -1.30
CA THR A 161 12.72 2.32 -0.30
C THR A 161 12.30 1.01 -0.97
N ILE A 162 11.41 1.07 -1.95
CA ILE A 162 10.87 -0.13 -2.59
C ILE A 162 11.72 -0.64 -3.75
N ARG A 163 12.64 0.19 -4.29
CA ARG A 163 13.45 -0.12 -5.47
C ARG A 163 14.13 -1.48 -5.42
N ARG A 164 14.65 -1.89 -4.25
CA ARG A 164 15.35 -3.18 -4.08
C ARG A 164 14.40 -4.36 -3.88
N SER A 165 13.19 -4.08 -3.39
CA SER A 165 12.16 -5.09 -3.12
C SER A 165 11.32 -5.40 -4.36
N MET A 166 11.15 -4.42 -5.26
CA MET A 166 10.29 -4.49 -6.43
C MET A 166 10.90 -5.34 -7.54
N GLN A 167 10.29 -6.49 -7.81
CA GLN A 167 10.68 -7.36 -8.94
C GLN A 167 9.83 -7.08 -10.18
N ARG A 168 8.52 -6.91 -9.99
CA ARG A 168 7.57 -6.57 -11.06
C ARG A 168 6.56 -5.57 -10.56
N PHE A 169 6.33 -4.54 -11.35
CA PHE A 169 5.29 -3.52 -11.13
C PHE A 169 4.80 -3.04 -12.49
N GLN A 170 4.03 -3.89 -13.15
CA GLN A 170 3.70 -3.68 -14.55
C GLN A 170 2.23 -3.93 -14.82
N ARG A 171 1.71 -3.11 -15.71
CA ARG A 171 0.40 -3.30 -16.31
C ARG A 171 0.57 -4.20 -17.53
N THR A 172 -0.28 -5.20 -17.64
CA THR A 172 -0.36 -6.09 -18.80
C THR A 172 -1.57 -5.70 -19.64
N THR A 173 -1.42 -5.83 -20.95
CA THR A 173 -2.48 -5.57 -21.95
C THR A 173 -2.66 -6.79 -22.83
N PHE A 174 -3.79 -6.85 -23.54
CA PHE A 174 -4.05 -7.89 -24.53
C PHE A 174 -3.01 -7.88 -25.66
N ASP A 175 -2.51 -6.70 -26.01
CA ASP A 175 -1.36 -6.55 -26.88
C ASP A 175 -0.09 -6.92 -26.10
N GLU A 176 0.49 -8.08 -26.43
CA GLU A 176 1.70 -8.62 -25.79
C GLU A 176 2.94 -7.75 -26.06
N ASP A 177 2.93 -6.97 -27.15
CA ASP A 177 4.03 -6.09 -27.53
C ASP A 177 3.98 -4.74 -26.78
N LEU A 178 2.82 -4.40 -26.19
CA LEU A 178 2.62 -3.14 -25.48
C LEU A 178 3.07 -3.24 -24.01
N VAL A 179 4.31 -2.83 -23.73
CA VAL A 179 4.85 -2.75 -22.37
C VAL A 179 4.56 -1.38 -21.74
N ILE A 180 3.55 -1.31 -20.88
CA ILE A 180 3.24 -0.08 -20.13
C ILE A 180 4.03 -0.08 -18.82
N ARG A 181 5.01 0.83 -18.73
CA ARG A 181 5.74 1.05 -17.48
C ARG A 181 4.86 1.80 -16.49
N THR A 182 4.26 1.08 -15.55
CA THR A 182 3.44 1.68 -14.50
C THR A 182 4.29 2.55 -13.60
N LYS A 183 3.91 3.81 -13.44
CA LYS A 183 4.57 4.71 -12.49
C LYS A 183 4.16 4.35 -11.07
N PHE A 184 5.04 4.61 -10.13
CA PHE A 184 4.84 4.34 -8.72
C PHE A 184 4.59 5.66 -7.99
N ARG A 185 3.52 5.74 -7.19
CA ARG A 185 3.29 6.87 -6.28
C ARG A 185 3.24 6.38 -4.85
N THR A 186 4.07 6.99 -4.02
CA THR A 186 4.02 6.85 -2.57
C THR A 186 2.78 7.57 -2.05
N SER A 187 1.91 6.84 -1.38
CA SER A 187 0.70 7.39 -0.77
C SER A 187 0.91 7.74 0.70
N TRP A 188 1.65 6.89 1.41
CA TRP A 188 1.87 7.06 2.84
C TRP A 188 3.18 6.43 3.31
N ILE A 189 3.91 7.15 4.15
CA ILE A 189 5.07 6.63 4.88
C ILE A 189 4.83 6.88 6.36
N SER A 190 4.82 5.81 7.16
CA SER A 190 4.74 5.93 8.60
C SER A 190 5.74 5.06 9.35
N THR A 191 5.72 5.24 10.67
CA THR A 191 6.52 4.43 11.59
C THR A 191 6.12 2.95 11.57
N MET A 192 4.89 2.64 11.14
CA MET A 192 4.35 1.27 11.12
C MET A 192 4.28 0.68 9.71
N GLN A 193 3.86 1.47 8.72
CA GLN A 193 3.50 0.99 7.39
C GLN A 193 4.02 1.92 6.30
N PHE A 194 4.24 1.32 5.14
CA PHE A 194 4.57 1.99 3.89
C PHE A 194 3.50 1.65 2.87
N CYS A 195 2.80 2.65 2.36
CA CYS A 195 1.73 2.48 1.40
C CYS A 195 1.99 3.21 0.08
N PHE A 196 1.62 2.57 -1.02
CA PHE A 196 1.86 3.07 -2.36
C PHE A 196 0.77 2.60 -3.32
N GLN A 197 0.68 3.30 -4.45
CA GLN A 197 -0.32 3.11 -5.48
C GLN A 197 0.35 3.11 -6.85
N PRO A 198 -0.21 2.38 -7.83
CA PRO A 198 0.13 2.60 -9.22
C PRO A 198 -0.39 3.97 -9.66
N TRP A 199 0.45 4.72 -10.36
CA TRP A 199 0.15 6.03 -10.90
C TRP A 199 0.03 5.95 -12.42
N PHE A 200 -1.07 6.47 -12.94
CA PHE A 200 -1.37 6.48 -14.36
C PHE A 200 -1.55 7.92 -14.81
N ASP A 201 -0.75 8.32 -15.79
CA ASP A 201 -0.93 9.57 -16.52
C ASP A 201 -1.76 9.31 -17.78
N ARG A 202 -2.11 10.38 -18.50
CA ARG A 202 -2.86 10.31 -19.77
C ARG A 202 -2.20 9.37 -20.79
N ASP A 203 -0.87 9.30 -20.78
CA ASP A 203 -0.09 8.49 -21.72
C ASP A 203 -0.06 6.99 -21.35
N ASN A 204 -0.34 6.64 -20.10
CA ASN A 204 -0.28 5.26 -19.58
C ASN A 204 -1.67 4.71 -19.18
N PHE A 205 -2.71 5.52 -19.33
CA PHE A 205 -4.09 5.13 -19.02
C PHE A 205 -4.71 4.45 -20.24
N HIS A 206 -4.69 3.12 -20.22
CA HIS A 206 -5.41 2.30 -21.18
C HIS A 206 -6.71 1.78 -20.56
N PRO A 207 -7.78 1.56 -21.33
CA PRO A 207 -8.94 0.80 -20.87
C PRO A 207 -8.58 -0.69 -20.72
N ILE A 208 -9.22 -1.39 -19.79
CA ILE A 208 -9.06 -2.85 -19.63
C ILE A 208 -10.13 -3.51 -20.50
N ASN A 209 -9.74 -3.98 -21.68
CA ASN A 209 -10.65 -4.53 -22.69
C ASN A 209 -10.75 -6.07 -22.66
N ASP A 210 -10.03 -6.73 -21.76
CA ASP A 210 -9.97 -8.19 -21.65
C ASP A 210 -10.11 -8.65 -20.18
N GLN A 211 -10.58 -9.89 -20.01
CA GLN A 211 -10.75 -10.53 -18.69
C GLN A 211 -9.47 -11.17 -18.14
N GLY A 212 -8.37 -11.14 -18.89
CA GLY A 212 -7.06 -11.63 -18.47
C GLY A 212 -6.42 -10.83 -17.32
N ASN A 213 -5.20 -11.22 -16.93
CA ASN A 213 -4.38 -10.46 -15.99
C ASN A 213 -4.04 -9.10 -16.63
N PHE A 214 -4.40 -8.01 -15.96
CA PHE A 214 -4.11 -6.65 -16.41
C PHE A 214 -3.08 -5.93 -15.52
N PHE A 215 -2.73 -6.47 -14.36
CA PHE A 215 -1.73 -5.88 -13.49
C PHE A 215 -1.06 -6.93 -12.60
N THR A 216 0.27 -6.93 -12.63
CA THR A 216 1.09 -7.83 -11.83
C THR A 216 2.06 -7.04 -10.96
N MET A 217 2.00 -7.31 -9.65
CA MET A 217 2.97 -6.85 -8.68
C MET A 217 3.65 -8.02 -7.98
N VAL A 218 4.97 -8.04 -8.00
CA VAL A 218 5.78 -9.01 -7.27
C VAL A 218 6.82 -8.26 -6.44
N LEU A 219 6.71 -8.41 -5.12
CA LEU A 219 7.66 -7.89 -4.15
C LEU A 219 8.39 -9.04 -3.47
N SER A 220 9.72 -8.98 -3.52
CA SER A 220 10.58 -9.84 -2.73
C SER A 220 11.07 -9.12 -1.49
N HIS A 221 11.17 -9.83 -0.37
CA HIS A 221 11.84 -9.36 0.83
C HIS A 221 13.04 -10.28 1.11
N ASN A 222 14.03 -9.80 1.87
CA ASN A 222 15.16 -10.63 2.29
C ASN A 222 14.84 -11.30 3.65
N PRO A 223 14.61 -12.63 3.70
CA PRO A 223 14.20 -13.32 4.93
C PRO A 223 15.32 -13.40 5.97
N GLU A 224 16.59 -13.42 5.56
CA GLU A 224 17.75 -13.51 6.46
C GLU A 224 17.85 -12.28 7.36
N LYS A 225 17.40 -11.12 6.86
CA LYS A 225 17.44 -9.84 7.56
C LYS A 225 16.18 -9.54 8.40
N LEU A 226 15.19 -10.45 8.42
CA LEU A 226 13.93 -10.27 9.12
C LEU A 226 13.92 -10.80 10.57
N ALA A 227 15.09 -11.10 11.15
CA ALA A 227 15.24 -11.51 12.55
C ALA A 227 14.28 -12.63 12.99
N GLY A 228 14.06 -13.62 12.11
CA GLY A 228 13.17 -14.76 12.37
C GLY A 228 11.68 -14.48 12.19
N LYS A 229 11.28 -13.28 11.73
CA LYS A 229 9.88 -13.01 11.36
C LYS A 229 9.56 -13.66 10.02
N SER A 230 8.67 -14.65 10.04
CA SER A 230 8.05 -15.16 8.81
C SER A 230 7.14 -14.08 8.25
N VAL A 231 7.50 -13.57 7.08
CA VAL A 231 6.73 -12.57 6.39
C VAL A 231 6.53 -13.06 4.97
N ASP A 232 5.30 -13.08 4.48
CA ASP A 232 5.06 -13.54 3.12
C ASP A 232 5.44 -12.46 2.10
N CYS A 233 5.97 -12.90 0.94
CA CYS A 233 6.16 -12.03 -0.21
C CYS A 233 4.80 -11.52 -0.69
N MET A 234 4.69 -10.21 -0.90
CA MET A 234 3.48 -9.65 -1.48
C MET A 234 3.49 -9.93 -2.98
N THR A 235 2.54 -10.74 -3.42
CA THR A 235 2.28 -11.00 -4.83
C THR A 235 0.82 -10.66 -5.08
N VAL A 236 0.59 -9.84 -6.09
CA VAL A 236 -0.77 -9.44 -6.49
C VAL A 236 -0.88 -9.60 -7.98
N ASP A 237 -1.93 -10.29 -8.38
CA ASP A 237 -2.37 -10.46 -9.76
C ASP A 237 -3.83 -10.00 -9.83
N PHE A 238 -4.09 -8.97 -10.65
CA PHE A 238 -5.46 -8.52 -10.92
C PHE A 238 -5.92 -8.99 -12.29
N HIS A 239 -7.07 -9.66 -12.28
CA HIS A 239 -7.81 -10.06 -13.47
C HIS A 239 -9.02 -9.16 -13.68
N GLY A 240 -9.44 -8.97 -14.93
CA GLY A 240 -10.56 -8.11 -15.33
C GLY A 240 -11.94 -8.52 -14.79
N ARG A 241 -12.03 -9.49 -13.88
CA ARG A 241 -13.28 -9.97 -13.29
C ARG A 241 -13.68 -9.11 -12.09
N PRO A 242 -14.94 -8.63 -11.99
CA PRO A 242 -15.42 -7.87 -10.83
C PRO A 242 -15.21 -8.59 -9.48
N SER A 243 -15.29 -9.91 -9.45
CA SER A 243 -15.04 -10.75 -8.26
C SER A 243 -13.58 -10.83 -7.82
N SER A 244 -12.64 -10.38 -8.65
CA SER A 244 -11.22 -10.34 -8.28
C SER A 244 -10.94 -9.22 -7.28
N LEU A 245 -11.66 -8.10 -7.31
CA LEU A 245 -11.45 -7.01 -6.34
C LEU A 245 -11.89 -7.42 -4.93
N SER A 246 -13.05 -8.09 -4.82
CA SER A 246 -13.63 -8.51 -3.52
C SER A 246 -12.76 -9.52 -2.78
N ARG A 247 -11.98 -10.34 -3.49
CA ARG A 247 -11.08 -11.35 -2.91
C ARG A 247 -9.84 -10.76 -2.23
N PHE A 248 -9.49 -9.50 -2.50
CA PHE A 248 -8.29 -8.85 -1.98
C PHE A 248 -8.58 -7.63 -1.10
N MET A 249 -9.87 -7.33 -0.84
CA MET A 249 -10.29 -6.28 0.09
C MET A 249 -10.18 -6.70 1.57
N GLU A 250 -9.87 -7.96 1.86
CA GLU A 250 -9.65 -8.45 3.23
C GLU A 250 -8.16 -8.67 3.53
N GLY A 251 -7.73 -8.15 4.67
CA GLY A 251 -6.34 -8.11 5.08
C GLY A 251 -5.72 -9.51 5.30
N LYS A 252 -4.43 -9.60 4.96
CA LYS A 252 -3.47 -10.66 5.35
C LYS A 252 -3.97 -12.09 5.15
N GLY A 253 -3.89 -12.57 3.91
CA GLY A 253 -3.82 -14.00 3.65
C GLY A 253 -4.30 -14.31 2.25
N ARG A 254 -3.51 -15.07 1.50
CA ARG A 254 -3.96 -15.72 0.28
C ARG A 254 -5.33 -16.36 0.52
N THR A 255 -6.36 -15.92 -0.19
CA THR A 255 -7.58 -16.73 -0.35
C THR A 255 -7.16 -18.02 -1.06
N ARG A 256 -7.06 -19.13 -0.31
CA ARG A 256 -7.22 -20.47 -0.88
C ARG A 256 -8.68 -20.60 -1.27
N ASP A 257 -9.04 -20.07 -2.44
CA ASP A 257 -10.37 -20.22 -2.99
C ASP A 257 -10.37 -21.40 -3.96
N GLY A 258 -10.30 -22.60 -3.39
CA GLY A 258 -10.69 -23.84 -4.03
C GLY A 258 -11.69 -24.50 -3.11
N PHE A 259 -12.98 -24.39 -3.42
CA PHE A 259 -14.01 -25.23 -2.83
C PHE A 259 -13.71 -26.67 -3.26
N ASN A 260 -13.16 -27.48 -2.35
CA ASN A 260 -13.34 -28.92 -2.39
C ASN A 260 -14.49 -29.24 -1.42
N GLU A 261 -15.72 -28.97 -1.84
CA GLU A 261 -16.82 -29.81 -1.39
C GLU A 261 -16.92 -30.95 -2.41
N GLU A 262 -16.62 -32.16 -1.96
CA GLU A 262 -16.99 -33.37 -2.69
C GLU A 262 -18.49 -33.30 -2.95
N ALA A 263 -18.87 -33.24 -4.24
CA ALA A 263 -20.23 -33.46 -4.65
C ALA A 263 -20.59 -34.92 -4.36
N SER A 264 -21.14 -35.18 -3.19
CA SER A 264 -21.85 -36.42 -2.89
C SER A 264 -23.23 -36.38 -3.55
N PHE A 265 -23.41 -37.25 -4.53
CA PHE A 265 -24.72 -37.69 -5.00
C PHE A 265 -25.41 -38.58 -3.95
#